data_AF-E3IWN7-F1
#
_entry.id   AF-E3IWN7-F1
#
_cell.length_a   1.000
_cell.length_b   1.000
_cell.length_c   1.000
_cell.angle_alpha   90.00
_cell.angle_beta   90.00
_cell.angle_gamma   90.00
#
_symmetry.space_group_name_H-M   'P 1'
#
loop_
_entity.id
_entity.type
_entity.pdbx_description
1 polymer ?
#
loop_
_entity_poly.entity_id
_entity_poly.type
_entity_poly.pdbx_seq_one_letter_code
_entity_poly.pdbx_strand_id
1 'polypeptide(L)'
;MERGFGMDDDELKFAEGGIRMLVSLGGLPFAGVPTIAGVIGYVSTVISFLSGGSTVDAVALLKQEVDSLKAEMVQLNSRLDELIENVAIENNRNVQARVDDHLDDIRRLRLRLGDSPGDVDKAVDVANELGVVIDSFLRADFDLWRWTDVVQKNGLRTLELHRFKNAPTLAVYLLGLLSWLAARQVAFDANQRHRLDDDAPRILRHLQAVSVRPEFDKYADGDASVPRSITEHIKWRIRAWVIGLNRLPENRSCRWAFEVRDWMTGRRTLADHFEIITDSDHVLCTVDAASLGPPKTELQMETDAGVDVLNQMAVTLDRVAKTGSAREPVIAPFPDTKVYPPAMFYLIGQNGDLYWYRNVSSSQPGGSTDWAGPTRVSDGWHRFTKAFCGGEGALYGVQPDGTLLWYGHDGYRDGSPTWRGPRTVGSGWNGFREIFSGGEYVVYGIRPDGTLLWHRHNGAANGGDTTTWSGPVPVGTGWQSFAKVFSAGHGVIFTIGADGVLTRHEHRGYSAGTSDWGAQIPIGTGWNVFQEVVAGPDGVLYAFTPDGRILWHCYRGERPPPVFPPGGAGGYDPHIWEGPIEVKRGVLGFRSAFPVMDAPFRAPA
;
A
#
# COMPACT_ATOMS: atom_id res chain seq x y z
N MET A 1 31.39 -14.72 -3.06
CA MET A 1 31.29 -13.65 -4.07
C MET A 1 29.86 -13.61 -4.55
N GLU A 2 29.02 -12.87 -3.83
CA GLU A 2 27.62 -12.62 -4.16
C GLU A 2 27.58 -11.65 -5.34
N ARG A 3 27.21 -12.13 -6.53
CA ARG A 3 26.69 -11.22 -7.57
C ARG A 3 25.24 -10.95 -7.21
N GLY A 4 25.00 -9.97 -6.35
CA GLY A 4 23.66 -9.42 -6.14
C GLY A 4 23.22 -8.59 -7.35
N PHE A 5 21.95 -8.16 -7.38
CA PHE A 5 21.42 -7.12 -8.28
C PHE A 5 22.09 -5.76 -7.99
N GLY A 6 23.42 -5.66 -8.13
CA GLY A 6 24.17 -4.42 -8.03
C GLY A 6 24.26 -3.73 -9.39
N MET A 7 24.07 -2.41 -9.40
CA MET A 7 24.12 -1.55 -10.57
C MET A 7 25.54 -1.46 -11.16
N ASP A 8 25.64 -1.34 -12.50
CA ASP A 8 26.87 -0.90 -13.20
C ASP A 8 26.95 0.63 -13.15
N ASP A 9 28.17 1.19 -13.02
CA ASP A 9 28.45 2.64 -12.89
C ASP A 9 27.92 3.50 -14.05
N ASP A 10 27.65 2.89 -15.21
CA ASP A 10 27.10 3.59 -16.35
C ASP A 10 25.61 3.95 -16.16
N GLU A 11 24.81 3.15 -15.42
CA GLU A 11 23.38 3.44 -15.17
C GLU A 11 23.16 4.70 -14.29
N LEU A 12 24.09 5.01 -13.36
CA LEU A 12 24.03 6.19 -12.47
C LEU A 12 24.09 7.51 -13.24
N LYS A 13 24.94 7.60 -14.26
CA LYS A 13 25.16 8.84 -15.05
C LYS A 13 23.98 9.21 -15.96
N PHE A 14 23.03 8.30 -16.17
CA PHE A 14 21.88 8.51 -17.05
C PHE A 14 20.65 9.10 -16.36
N ALA A 15 20.56 9.04 -15.04
CA ALA A 15 19.46 9.63 -14.26
C ALA A 15 19.53 11.17 -14.18
N GLU A 16 20.74 11.74 -14.26
CA GLU A 16 20.98 13.19 -14.12
C GLU A 16 20.82 13.97 -15.44
N GLY A 17 20.69 13.30 -16.60
CA GLY A 17 20.71 13.95 -17.91
C GLY A 17 19.33 14.17 -18.55
N GLY A 18 18.91 15.43 -18.70
CA GLY A 18 17.63 15.85 -19.31
C GLY A 18 17.33 15.32 -20.73
N ILE A 19 16.03 15.42 -21.07
CA ILE A 19 15.29 15.11 -22.33
C ILE A 19 15.98 14.12 -23.30
N ARG A 20 15.54 12.85 -23.26
CA ARG A 20 15.82 11.82 -24.28
C ARG A 20 14.54 11.13 -24.74
N MET A 21 14.41 10.86 -26.04
CA MET A 21 13.30 10.12 -26.63
C MET A 21 13.74 8.66 -26.85
N LEU A 22 13.00 7.71 -26.30
CA LEU A 22 13.27 6.27 -26.37
C LEU A 22 12.43 5.66 -27.48
N VAL A 23 13.04 4.88 -28.37
CA VAL A 23 12.31 4.09 -29.38
C VAL A 23 12.52 2.63 -29.01
N SER A 24 11.53 2.05 -28.33
CA SER A 24 11.60 0.64 -27.94
C SER A 24 11.42 -0.25 -29.16
N LEU A 25 12.45 -1.02 -29.51
CA LEU A 25 12.35 -2.07 -30.53
C LEU A 25 11.71 -3.36 -29.97
N GLY A 26 11.42 -3.41 -28.66
CA GLY A 26 10.75 -4.53 -28.00
C GLY A 26 9.22 -4.46 -28.03
N GLY A 27 8.64 -3.56 -28.83
CA GLY A 27 7.20 -3.31 -28.89
C GLY A 27 6.67 -3.30 -30.32
N LEU A 28 6.80 -4.40 -31.05
CA LEU A 28 5.85 -4.66 -32.13
C LEU A 28 4.56 -5.21 -31.50
N PRO A 29 3.36 -4.77 -31.94
CA PRO A 29 2.11 -5.38 -31.50
C PRO A 29 2.03 -6.77 -32.13
N PHE A 30 2.51 -7.79 -31.42
CA PHE A 30 2.35 -9.17 -31.84
C PHE A 30 0.93 -9.62 -31.52
N ALA A 31 0.10 -9.77 -32.55
CA ALA A 31 -1.11 -10.56 -32.45
C ALA A 31 -0.70 -12.01 -32.15
N GLY A 32 -1.09 -12.53 -30.99
CA GLY A 32 -0.93 -13.96 -30.65
C GLY A 32 0.09 -14.30 -29.55
N VAL A 33 0.76 -13.33 -28.93
CA VAL A 33 1.44 -13.56 -27.63
C VAL A 33 0.47 -13.12 -26.53
N PRO A 34 0.17 -13.94 -25.51
CA PRO A 34 -0.66 -13.50 -24.41
C PRO A 34 -0.01 -12.26 -23.80
N THR A 35 -0.71 -11.14 -23.86
CA THR A 35 -0.34 -9.92 -23.13
C THR A 35 -0.17 -10.26 -21.64
N ILE A 36 0.50 -9.42 -20.87
CA ILE A 36 0.59 -9.63 -19.40
C ILE A 36 -0.84 -9.80 -18.81
N ALA A 37 -1.86 -9.21 -19.42
CA ALA A 37 -3.28 -9.46 -19.10
C ALA A 37 -3.74 -10.93 -19.30
N GLY A 38 -3.20 -11.66 -20.28
CA GLY A 38 -3.46 -13.09 -20.49
C GLY A 38 -2.75 -14.01 -19.49
N VAL A 39 -1.60 -13.59 -18.94
CA VAL A 39 -0.92 -14.32 -17.85
C VAL A 39 -1.58 -14.03 -16.49
N ILE A 40 -2.16 -12.84 -16.32
CA ILE A 40 -2.95 -12.47 -15.12
C ILE A 40 -4.22 -13.32 -15.00
N GLY A 41 -4.85 -13.73 -16.12
CA GLY A 41 -5.98 -14.67 -16.10
C GLY A 41 -5.60 -16.11 -15.74
N TYR A 42 -4.38 -16.55 -16.08
CA TYR A 42 -3.95 -17.92 -15.82
C TYR A 42 -3.46 -18.12 -14.38
N VAL A 43 -2.86 -17.09 -13.76
CA VAL A 43 -2.40 -17.14 -12.36
C VAL A 43 -3.55 -17.01 -11.37
N SER A 44 -4.61 -16.22 -11.66
CA SER A 44 -5.79 -16.16 -10.77
C SER A 44 -6.62 -17.46 -10.80
N THR A 45 -6.63 -18.16 -11.94
CA THR A 45 -7.34 -19.44 -12.08
C THR A 45 -6.60 -20.58 -11.35
N VAL A 46 -5.28 -20.52 -11.23
CA VAL A 46 -4.49 -21.49 -10.46
C VAL A 46 -4.54 -21.20 -8.95
N ILE A 47 -4.65 -19.93 -8.54
CA ILE A 47 -4.86 -19.57 -7.12
C ILE A 47 -6.30 -19.87 -6.67
N SER A 48 -7.29 -19.81 -7.58
CA SER A 48 -8.67 -20.27 -7.32
C SER A 48 -8.84 -21.80 -7.27
N PHE A 49 -7.82 -22.58 -7.61
CA PHE A 49 -7.89 -24.05 -7.67
C PHE A 49 -7.20 -24.76 -6.49
N LEU A 50 -6.67 -24.00 -5.52
CA LEU A 50 -6.04 -24.56 -4.31
C LEU A 50 -6.92 -24.49 -3.05
N SER A 51 -8.20 -24.20 -3.20
CA SER A 51 -9.18 -24.16 -2.10
C SER A 51 -10.46 -24.95 -2.42
N GLY A 52 -10.32 -26.28 -2.50
CA GLY A 52 -11.39 -27.22 -2.15
C GLY A 52 -12.17 -27.86 -3.31
N GLY A 53 -12.12 -29.20 -3.37
CA GLY A 53 -13.06 -30.03 -4.15
C GLY A 53 -12.38 -31.07 -5.06
N SER A 54 -12.82 -32.33 -4.99
CA SER A 54 -12.20 -33.52 -5.57
C SER A 54 -12.20 -33.61 -7.11
N THR A 55 -11.21 -34.36 -7.60
CA THR A 55 -10.90 -34.78 -8.97
C THR A 55 -12.07 -35.34 -9.80
N VAL A 56 -12.15 -34.90 -11.06
CA VAL A 56 -12.30 -35.65 -12.34
C VAL A 56 -13.10 -34.79 -13.35
N ASP A 57 -12.66 -34.83 -14.62
CA ASP A 57 -13.19 -34.20 -15.84
C ASP A 57 -12.74 -32.76 -16.21
N ALA A 58 -11.57 -32.66 -16.85
CA ALA A 58 -11.27 -31.61 -17.84
C ALA A 58 -10.06 -31.98 -18.74
N VAL A 59 -10.22 -32.95 -19.65
CA VAL A 59 -9.16 -33.33 -20.64
C VAL A 59 -9.54 -32.97 -22.09
N ALA A 60 -10.59 -32.19 -22.35
CA ALA A 60 -11.10 -32.03 -23.72
C ALA A 60 -10.89 -30.67 -24.41
N LEU A 61 -9.96 -29.80 -23.98
CA LEU A 61 -9.94 -28.42 -24.54
C LEU A 61 -8.58 -27.77 -24.85
N LEU A 62 -7.53 -28.53 -25.17
CA LEU A 62 -6.26 -27.91 -25.63
C LEU A 62 -5.61 -28.66 -26.78
N LYS A 63 -6.24 -28.58 -27.96
CA LYS A 63 -5.60 -29.01 -29.21
C LYS A 63 -5.96 -28.09 -30.38
N GLN A 64 -5.65 -26.80 -30.28
CA GLN A 64 -5.59 -25.92 -31.44
C GLN A 64 -4.89 -24.58 -31.17
N GLU A 65 -3.55 -24.54 -31.04
CA GLU A 65 -2.83 -23.25 -31.04
C GLU A 65 -1.31 -23.40 -31.29
N VAL A 66 -0.90 -24.10 -32.35
CA VAL A 66 0.55 -24.23 -32.67
C VAL A 66 0.88 -23.90 -34.14
N ASP A 67 -0.07 -23.85 -35.06
CA ASP A 67 0.26 -23.72 -36.48
C ASP A 67 0.22 -22.29 -37.05
N SER A 68 -0.11 -21.25 -36.27
CA SER A 68 -0.22 -19.89 -36.83
C SER A 68 1.05 -19.02 -36.69
N LEU A 69 2.13 -19.52 -36.09
CA LEU A 69 3.32 -18.69 -35.77
C LEU A 69 4.50 -18.82 -36.74
N LYS A 70 4.43 -19.65 -37.78
CA LYS A 70 5.58 -19.92 -38.66
C LYS A 70 5.63 -19.14 -39.98
N ALA A 71 4.69 -18.24 -40.26
CA ALA A 71 4.52 -17.68 -41.61
C ALA A 71 4.95 -16.21 -41.82
N GLU A 72 5.49 -15.50 -40.82
CA GLU A 72 5.79 -14.05 -40.95
C GLU A 72 7.25 -13.67 -40.69
N MET A 73 8.21 -14.50 -41.10
CA MET A 73 9.65 -14.19 -40.90
C MET A 73 10.51 -14.26 -42.16
N VAL A 74 9.99 -13.83 -43.30
CA VAL A 74 10.82 -13.55 -44.50
C VAL A 74 10.32 -12.30 -45.22
N GLN A 75 10.52 -11.12 -44.65
CA GLN A 75 10.72 -9.90 -45.43
C GLN A 75 11.10 -8.71 -44.53
N LEU A 76 12.38 -8.33 -44.52
CA LEU A 76 12.88 -7.00 -44.87
C LEU A 76 14.32 -6.85 -44.33
N ASN A 77 15.27 -6.73 -45.26
CA ASN A 77 16.60 -6.18 -45.03
C ASN A 77 16.78 -5.03 -46.04
N SER A 78 17.06 -3.82 -45.56
CA SER A 78 17.88 -2.84 -46.31
C SER A 78 18.49 -1.74 -45.42
N ARG A 79 19.73 -1.98 -44.99
CA ARG A 79 20.94 -1.16 -44.80
C ARG A 79 20.85 0.37 -44.66
N LEU A 80 20.98 0.86 -43.42
CA LEU A 80 22.18 1.48 -42.80
C LEU A 80 21.82 2.23 -41.50
N ASP A 81 20.54 2.35 -41.15
CA ASP A 81 20.06 2.33 -39.75
C ASP A 81 20.06 0.89 -39.17
N GLU A 82 20.26 -0.06 -40.06
CA GLU A 82 20.26 -1.50 -39.87
C GLU A 82 21.39 -1.97 -38.95
N LEU A 83 22.57 -1.34 -38.86
CA LEU A 83 23.67 -1.89 -38.05
C LEU A 83 23.47 -1.69 -36.54
N ILE A 84 22.98 -0.53 -36.12
CA ILE A 84 22.63 -0.26 -34.72
C ILE A 84 21.41 -1.11 -34.34
N GLU A 85 20.38 -1.10 -35.18
CA GLU A 85 19.20 -1.94 -34.95
C GLU A 85 19.56 -3.44 -35.00
N ASN A 86 20.43 -3.90 -35.89
CA ASN A 86 20.86 -5.30 -35.99
C ASN A 86 21.62 -5.75 -34.76
N VAL A 87 22.50 -4.93 -34.19
CA VAL A 87 23.19 -5.28 -32.94
C VAL A 87 22.19 -5.37 -31.78
N ALA A 88 21.23 -4.46 -31.69
CA ALA A 88 20.16 -4.54 -30.70
C ALA A 88 19.28 -5.78 -30.93
N ILE A 89 18.91 -6.07 -32.17
CA ILE A 89 18.09 -7.21 -32.59
C ILE A 89 18.83 -8.52 -32.32
N GLU A 90 20.11 -8.62 -32.65
CA GLU A 90 20.94 -9.82 -32.44
C GLU A 90 21.10 -10.11 -30.95
N ASN A 91 21.44 -9.09 -30.15
CA ASN A 91 21.51 -9.24 -28.69
C ASN A 91 20.15 -9.66 -28.10
N ASN A 92 19.06 -9.00 -28.52
CA ASN A 92 17.72 -9.32 -28.02
C ASN A 92 17.25 -10.70 -28.49
N ARG A 93 17.59 -11.13 -29.72
CA ARG A 93 17.31 -12.49 -30.22
C ARG A 93 18.08 -13.55 -29.43
N ASN A 94 19.33 -13.29 -29.07
CA ASN A 94 20.12 -14.20 -28.24
C ASN A 94 19.53 -14.33 -26.83
N VAL A 95 19.09 -13.21 -26.23
CA VAL A 95 18.37 -13.23 -24.95
C VAL A 95 17.06 -14.00 -25.09
N GLN A 96 16.28 -13.73 -26.15
CA GLN A 96 15.01 -14.39 -26.40
C GLN A 96 15.15 -15.91 -26.58
N ALA A 97 16.12 -16.36 -27.39
CA ALA A 97 16.38 -17.78 -27.59
C ALA A 97 16.68 -18.50 -26.27
N ARG A 98 17.46 -17.87 -25.39
CA ARG A 98 17.75 -18.42 -24.05
C ARG A 98 16.53 -18.42 -23.14
N VAL A 99 15.64 -17.42 -23.23
CA VAL A 99 14.36 -17.43 -22.50
C VAL A 99 13.47 -18.57 -23.00
N ASP A 100 13.44 -18.82 -24.30
CA ASP A 100 12.69 -19.92 -24.92
C ASP A 100 13.25 -21.29 -24.49
N ASP A 101 14.58 -21.46 -24.42
CA ASP A 101 15.22 -22.68 -23.90
C ASP A 101 14.77 -22.98 -22.46
N HIS A 102 14.76 -21.97 -21.57
CA HIS A 102 14.29 -22.15 -20.20
C HIS A 102 12.80 -22.49 -20.15
N LEU A 103 11.98 -21.89 -21.03
CA LEU A 103 10.55 -22.19 -21.11
C LEU A 103 10.32 -23.65 -21.53
N ASP A 104 11.09 -24.16 -22.48
CA ASP A 104 10.99 -25.55 -22.92
C ASP A 104 11.48 -26.54 -21.86
N ASP A 105 12.53 -26.20 -21.10
CA ASP A 105 12.95 -26.97 -19.93
C ASP A 105 11.85 -27.03 -18.85
N ILE A 106 11.24 -25.90 -18.51
CA ILE A 106 10.13 -25.82 -17.56
C ILE A 106 8.92 -26.64 -18.06
N ARG A 107 8.57 -26.53 -19.34
CA ARG A 107 7.47 -27.28 -19.95
C ARG A 107 7.72 -28.78 -19.88
N ARG A 108 8.92 -29.25 -20.25
CA ARG A 108 9.33 -30.65 -20.17
C ARG A 108 9.20 -31.20 -18.75
N LEU A 109 9.67 -30.44 -17.75
CA LEU A 109 9.60 -30.82 -16.34
C LEU A 109 8.17 -30.84 -15.79
N ARG A 110 7.35 -29.86 -16.19
CA ARG A 110 5.93 -29.82 -15.84
C ARG A 110 5.14 -30.99 -16.44
N LEU A 111 5.44 -31.40 -17.68
CA LEU A 111 4.82 -32.57 -18.30
C LEU A 111 5.16 -33.86 -17.52
N ARG A 112 6.42 -34.04 -17.11
CA ARG A 112 6.85 -35.17 -16.26
C ARG A 112 6.08 -35.25 -14.95
N LEU A 113 5.82 -34.10 -14.32
CA LEU A 113 5.00 -34.03 -13.10
C LEU A 113 3.52 -34.36 -13.38
N GLY A 114 2.97 -33.88 -14.50
CA GLY A 114 1.60 -34.10 -14.92
C GLY A 114 1.27 -35.55 -15.32
N ASP A 115 2.24 -36.27 -15.89
CA ASP A 115 2.09 -37.69 -16.28
C ASP A 115 2.01 -38.63 -15.06
N SER A 116 2.38 -38.16 -13.87
CA SER A 116 2.39 -38.98 -12.64
C SER A 116 2.12 -38.11 -11.38
N PRO A 117 0.91 -37.55 -11.22
CA PRO A 117 0.61 -36.49 -10.26
C PRO A 117 0.64 -36.92 -8.78
N GLY A 118 0.80 -38.22 -8.48
CA GLY A 118 0.93 -38.76 -7.12
C GLY A 118 2.26 -39.49 -6.86
N ASP A 119 3.17 -39.50 -7.83
CA ASP A 119 4.48 -40.16 -7.69
C ASP A 119 5.45 -39.24 -6.96
N VAL A 120 5.71 -39.56 -5.69
CA VAL A 120 6.51 -38.73 -4.78
C VAL A 120 7.98 -38.69 -5.21
N ASP A 121 8.52 -39.80 -5.73
CA ASP A 121 9.93 -39.85 -6.17
C ASP A 121 10.13 -38.95 -7.37
N LYS A 122 9.24 -39.04 -8.37
CA LYS A 122 9.27 -38.14 -9.53
C LYS A 122 9.05 -36.68 -9.15
N ALA A 123 8.17 -36.40 -8.20
CA ALA A 123 7.93 -35.04 -7.74
C ALA A 123 9.16 -34.42 -7.06
N VAL A 124 9.89 -35.20 -6.27
CA VAL A 124 11.17 -34.77 -5.66
C VAL A 124 12.23 -34.51 -6.74
N ASP A 125 12.37 -35.41 -7.70
CA ASP A 125 13.34 -35.24 -8.81
C ASP A 125 13.02 -33.99 -9.64
N VAL A 126 11.75 -33.80 -10.01
CA VAL A 126 11.27 -32.62 -10.74
C VAL A 126 11.47 -31.34 -9.91
N ALA A 127 11.22 -31.37 -8.60
CA ALA A 127 11.47 -30.23 -7.72
C ALA A 127 12.95 -29.85 -7.68
N ASN A 128 13.85 -30.82 -7.59
CA ASN A 128 15.29 -30.58 -7.59
C ASN A 128 15.78 -30.02 -8.93
N GLU A 129 15.33 -30.58 -10.05
CA GLU A 129 15.67 -30.11 -11.40
C GLU A 129 15.10 -28.71 -11.67
N LEU A 130 13.81 -28.47 -11.38
CA LEU A 130 13.19 -27.15 -11.52
C LEU A 130 13.89 -26.12 -10.63
N GLY A 131 14.25 -26.49 -9.40
CA GLY A 131 14.99 -25.63 -8.48
C GLY A 131 16.33 -25.14 -9.04
N VAL A 132 17.03 -25.98 -9.83
CA VAL A 132 18.25 -25.57 -10.55
C VAL A 132 17.92 -24.61 -11.69
N VAL A 133 16.92 -24.93 -12.51
CA VAL A 133 16.51 -24.11 -13.66
C VAL A 133 16.04 -22.72 -13.22
N ILE A 134 15.27 -22.59 -12.14
CA ILE A 134 14.81 -21.28 -11.69
C ILE A 134 15.93 -20.47 -11.00
N ASP A 135 16.87 -21.14 -10.32
CA ASP A 135 17.99 -20.46 -9.64
C ASP A 135 18.97 -19.86 -10.66
N SER A 136 19.00 -20.36 -11.91
CA SER A 136 19.83 -19.80 -12.98
C SER A 136 19.43 -18.37 -13.35
N PHE A 137 18.12 -18.06 -13.37
CA PHE A 137 17.58 -16.70 -13.66
C PHE A 137 18.09 -15.62 -12.70
N LEU A 138 18.46 -16.00 -11.48
CA LEU A 138 18.97 -15.09 -10.46
C LEU A 138 20.51 -15.13 -10.35
N ARG A 139 21.17 -16.00 -11.12
CA ARG A 139 22.60 -16.28 -10.97
C ARG A 139 23.31 -16.37 -12.30
N ALA A 140 23.32 -17.56 -12.91
CA ALA A 140 24.11 -17.85 -14.10
C ALA A 140 23.61 -17.07 -15.33
N ASP A 141 22.30 -16.88 -15.41
CA ASP A 141 21.59 -16.27 -16.54
C ASP A 141 20.90 -14.97 -16.14
N PHE A 142 21.53 -14.21 -15.25
CA PHE A 142 21.01 -12.92 -14.77
C PHE A 142 20.81 -11.90 -15.91
N ASP A 143 21.58 -12.02 -16.98
CA ASP A 143 21.49 -11.17 -18.16
C ASP A 143 20.20 -11.38 -18.98
N LEU A 144 19.38 -12.41 -18.68
CA LEU A 144 18.04 -12.57 -19.26
C LEU A 144 17.08 -11.42 -18.90
N TRP A 145 17.39 -10.66 -17.85
CA TRP A 145 16.63 -9.46 -17.48
C TRP A 145 17.12 -8.21 -18.22
N ARG A 146 18.26 -8.28 -18.94
CA ARG A 146 18.97 -7.15 -19.54
C ARG A 146 18.81 -7.15 -21.06
N TRP A 147 18.08 -6.17 -21.58
CA TRP A 147 17.75 -6.01 -23.00
C TRP A 147 18.49 -4.81 -23.60
N THR A 148 18.61 -4.78 -24.93
CA THR A 148 19.19 -3.66 -25.66
C THR A 148 18.09 -2.78 -26.25
N ASP A 149 18.19 -1.47 -26.06
CA ASP A 149 17.29 -0.47 -26.63
C ASP A 149 18.01 0.50 -27.58
N VAL A 150 17.24 1.11 -28.48
CA VAL A 150 17.71 2.20 -29.34
C VAL A 150 17.09 3.52 -28.85
N VAL A 151 17.94 4.51 -28.61
CA VAL A 151 17.55 5.79 -28.03
C VAL A 151 17.90 6.91 -28.98
N GLN A 152 16.99 7.87 -29.13
CA GLN A 152 17.23 9.06 -29.93
C GLN A 152 17.70 10.20 -29.01
N LYS A 153 18.97 10.61 -29.20
CA LYS A 153 19.61 11.70 -28.47
C LYS A 153 20.03 12.79 -29.46
N ASN A 154 19.45 13.98 -29.35
CA ASN A 154 19.73 15.14 -30.22
C ASN A 154 19.60 14.82 -31.73
N GLY A 155 18.64 13.98 -32.11
CA GLY A 155 18.43 13.53 -33.49
C GLY A 155 19.29 12.35 -33.93
N LEU A 156 20.30 11.93 -33.14
CA LEU A 156 21.13 10.75 -33.39
C LEU A 156 20.59 9.51 -32.66
N ARG A 157 20.60 8.35 -33.31
CA ARG A 157 20.25 7.06 -32.69
C ARG A 157 21.49 6.43 -32.03
N THR A 158 21.36 6.00 -30.78
CA THR A 158 22.42 5.36 -30.00
C THR A 158 21.91 4.10 -29.32
N LEU A 159 22.78 3.10 -29.12
CA LEU A 159 22.46 1.90 -28.33
C LEU A 159 22.53 2.19 -26.84
N GLU A 160 21.49 1.79 -26.12
CA GLU A 160 21.54 1.64 -24.67
C GLU A 160 21.48 0.14 -24.35
N LEU A 161 22.64 -0.37 -23.91
CA LEU A 161 22.83 -1.76 -23.55
C LEU A 161 22.34 -2.01 -22.11
N HIS A 162 22.04 -3.28 -21.82
CA HIS A 162 21.75 -3.78 -20.48
C HIS A 162 20.56 -3.16 -19.74
N ARG A 163 19.56 -2.65 -20.47
CA ARG A 163 18.32 -2.13 -19.90
C ARG A 163 17.51 -3.25 -19.26
N PHE A 164 17.21 -3.11 -17.98
CA PHE A 164 16.29 -4.05 -17.34
C PHE A 164 14.91 -3.98 -17.99
N LYS A 165 14.37 -5.14 -18.41
CA LYS A 165 12.98 -5.32 -18.80
C LYS A 165 12.41 -6.55 -18.12
N ASN A 166 11.20 -6.41 -17.60
CA ASN A 166 10.48 -7.50 -16.94
C ASN A 166 9.94 -8.52 -17.96
N ALA A 167 9.35 -8.07 -19.08
CA ALA A 167 8.81 -8.97 -20.10
C ALA A 167 9.85 -9.30 -21.19
N PRO A 168 9.88 -10.55 -21.71
CA PRO A 168 9.07 -11.72 -21.35
C PRO A 168 9.59 -12.55 -20.16
N THR A 169 10.82 -12.28 -19.69
CA THR A 169 11.55 -13.09 -18.70
C THR A 169 10.77 -13.34 -17.41
N LEU A 170 10.03 -12.34 -16.92
CA LEU A 170 9.19 -12.42 -15.72
C LEU A 170 8.12 -13.52 -15.82
N ALA A 171 7.48 -13.67 -16.98
CA ALA A 171 6.43 -14.66 -17.15
C ALA A 171 7.00 -16.08 -17.09
N VAL A 172 8.14 -16.31 -17.74
CA VAL A 172 8.83 -17.62 -17.72
C VAL A 172 9.36 -17.93 -16.33
N TYR A 173 9.96 -16.95 -15.67
CA TYR A 173 10.43 -17.07 -14.29
C TYR A 173 9.29 -17.44 -13.31
N LEU A 174 8.15 -16.73 -13.37
CA LEU A 174 7.00 -17.01 -12.51
C LEU A 174 6.40 -18.39 -12.78
N LEU A 175 6.34 -18.82 -14.05
CA LEU A 175 5.88 -20.16 -14.43
C LEU A 175 6.79 -21.25 -13.83
N GLY A 176 8.11 -21.07 -13.93
CA GLY A 176 9.09 -21.98 -13.34
C GLY A 176 8.95 -22.05 -11.81
N LEU A 177 8.83 -20.89 -11.17
CA LEU A 177 8.71 -20.78 -9.71
C LEU A 177 7.43 -21.44 -9.18
N LEU A 178 6.30 -21.23 -9.83
CA LEU A 178 5.03 -21.91 -9.51
C LEU A 178 5.13 -23.42 -9.72
N SER A 179 5.75 -23.86 -10.82
CA SER A 179 5.93 -25.29 -11.13
C SER A 179 6.83 -25.96 -10.09
N TRP A 180 7.88 -25.28 -9.64
CA TRP A 180 8.77 -25.74 -8.58
C TRP A 180 8.05 -25.88 -7.24
N LEU A 181 7.30 -24.85 -6.82
CA LEU A 181 6.51 -24.89 -5.59
C LEU A 181 5.44 -25.99 -5.62
N ALA A 182 4.81 -26.23 -6.78
CA ALA A 182 3.84 -27.32 -6.94
C ALA A 182 4.49 -28.71 -6.76
N ALA A 183 5.65 -28.94 -7.38
CA ALA A 183 6.39 -30.20 -7.22
C ALA A 183 6.81 -30.42 -5.75
N ARG A 184 7.28 -29.37 -5.08
CA ARG A 184 7.62 -29.41 -3.65
C ARG A 184 6.41 -29.72 -2.76
N GLN A 185 5.23 -29.20 -3.09
CA GLN A 185 4.02 -29.44 -2.32
C GLN A 185 3.63 -30.93 -2.32
N VAL A 186 3.84 -31.65 -3.43
CA VAL A 186 3.58 -33.10 -3.49
C VAL A 186 4.48 -33.87 -2.51
N ALA A 187 5.77 -33.53 -2.43
CA ALA A 187 6.68 -34.14 -1.47
C ALA A 187 6.34 -33.77 -0.01
N PHE A 188 5.87 -32.53 0.22
CA PHE A 188 5.39 -32.09 1.52
C PHE A 188 4.14 -32.87 1.96
N ASP A 189 3.16 -33.01 1.07
CA ASP A 189 1.91 -33.75 1.30
C ASP A 189 2.17 -35.23 1.63
N ALA A 190 3.22 -35.81 1.06
CA ALA A 190 3.67 -37.18 1.34
C ALA A 190 4.50 -37.32 2.63
N ASN A 191 4.68 -36.25 3.41
CA ASN A 191 5.52 -36.19 4.61
C ASN A 191 7.01 -36.53 4.33
N GLN A 192 7.48 -36.26 3.10
CA GLN A 192 8.85 -36.53 2.64
C GLN A 192 9.69 -35.24 2.50
N ARG A 193 9.33 -34.18 3.25
CA ARG A 193 9.97 -32.85 3.13
C ARG A 193 11.49 -32.85 3.32
N HIS A 194 12.02 -33.77 4.13
CA HIS A 194 13.45 -33.88 4.43
C HIS A 194 14.31 -34.12 3.18
N ARG A 195 13.71 -34.66 2.11
CA ARG A 195 14.38 -34.87 0.81
C ARG A 195 14.61 -33.57 0.03
N LEU A 196 14.09 -32.44 0.55
CA LEU A 196 14.10 -31.13 -0.07
C LEU A 196 14.75 -30.06 0.84
N ASP A 197 15.49 -30.47 1.88
CA ASP A 197 16.09 -29.55 2.85
C ASP A 197 17.15 -28.64 2.21
N ASP A 198 17.83 -29.12 1.15
CA ASP A 198 18.85 -28.38 0.39
C ASP A 198 18.30 -27.17 -0.38
N ASP A 199 16.98 -27.08 -0.54
CA ASP A 199 16.32 -25.98 -1.24
C ASP A 199 16.05 -24.75 -0.35
N ALA A 200 16.22 -24.85 0.98
CA ALA A 200 16.06 -23.72 1.90
C ALA A 200 16.79 -22.43 1.45
N PRO A 201 18.08 -22.48 1.06
CA PRO A 201 18.78 -21.29 0.55
C PRO A 201 18.24 -20.81 -0.81
N ARG A 202 17.67 -21.68 -1.65
CA ARG A 202 16.99 -21.27 -2.91
C ARG A 202 15.72 -20.48 -2.60
N ILE A 203 14.90 -20.96 -1.67
CA ILE A 203 13.66 -20.29 -1.24
C ILE A 203 13.95 -18.87 -0.78
N LEU A 204 14.95 -18.68 0.09
CA LEU A 204 15.32 -17.36 0.60
C LEU A 204 15.80 -16.41 -0.50
N ARG A 205 16.56 -16.91 -1.49
CA ARG A 205 16.99 -16.10 -2.65
C ARG A 205 15.81 -15.66 -3.51
N HIS A 206 14.92 -16.59 -3.85
CA HIS A 206 13.72 -16.25 -4.62
C HIS A 206 12.82 -15.28 -3.86
N LEU A 207 12.67 -15.47 -2.54
CA LEU A 207 11.93 -14.56 -1.67
C LEU A 207 12.52 -13.15 -1.74
N GLN A 208 13.84 -13.02 -1.58
CA GLN A 208 14.53 -11.72 -1.69
C GLN A 208 14.37 -11.10 -3.09
N ALA A 209 14.43 -11.90 -4.15
CA ALA A 209 14.32 -11.42 -5.52
C ALA A 209 12.93 -10.86 -5.88
N VAL A 210 11.86 -11.34 -5.23
CA VAL A 210 10.48 -10.86 -5.47
C VAL A 210 9.98 -9.89 -4.39
N SER A 211 10.71 -9.73 -3.29
CA SER A 211 10.34 -8.82 -2.20
C SER A 211 10.84 -7.40 -2.43
N VAL A 212 10.25 -6.44 -1.72
CA VAL A 212 10.75 -5.05 -1.63
C VAL A 212 11.34 -4.86 -0.24
N ARG A 213 12.54 -4.28 -0.15
CA ARG A 213 13.18 -4.01 1.14
C ARG A 213 12.44 -2.89 1.90
N PRO A 214 12.37 -2.97 3.25
CA PRO A 214 11.69 -1.95 4.05
C PRO A 214 12.23 -0.53 3.86
N GLU A 215 13.54 -0.40 3.60
CA GLU A 215 14.23 0.86 3.38
C GLU A 215 14.23 1.35 1.92
N PHE A 216 13.65 0.59 0.99
CA PHE A 216 13.63 0.99 -0.41
C PHE A 216 12.63 2.13 -0.63
N ASP A 217 13.15 3.27 -1.04
CA ASP A 217 12.38 4.43 -1.45
C ASP A 217 12.86 4.91 -2.81
N LYS A 218 12.03 4.67 -3.83
CA LYS A 218 12.33 5.07 -5.21
C LYS A 218 12.33 6.59 -5.42
N TYR A 219 11.85 7.39 -4.49
CA TYR A 219 11.88 8.85 -4.56
C TYR A 219 12.99 9.46 -3.70
N ALA A 220 13.62 8.68 -2.83
CA ALA A 220 14.78 9.11 -2.06
C ALA A 220 16.04 9.18 -2.93
N ASP A 221 17.04 9.89 -2.40
CA ASP A 221 18.41 9.88 -2.91
C ASP A 221 19.28 8.84 -2.19
N GLY A 222 20.37 8.42 -2.83
CA GLY A 222 21.34 7.48 -2.24
C GLY A 222 20.90 6.02 -2.24
N ASP A 223 21.45 5.21 -1.32
CA ASP A 223 21.32 3.75 -1.30
C ASP A 223 19.87 3.24 -1.16
N ALA A 224 18.99 4.03 -0.54
CA ALA A 224 17.57 3.72 -0.40
C ALA A 224 16.85 3.69 -1.76
N SER A 225 17.33 4.45 -2.74
CA SER A 225 16.80 4.49 -4.10
C SER A 225 17.32 3.36 -4.98
N VAL A 226 18.40 2.67 -4.60
CA VAL A 226 19.05 1.71 -5.49
C VAL A 226 18.26 0.39 -5.48
N PRO A 227 17.68 -0.04 -6.62
CA PRO A 227 16.91 -1.27 -6.67
C PRO A 227 17.83 -2.51 -6.61
N ARG A 228 17.41 -3.53 -5.85
CA ARG A 228 18.14 -4.80 -5.64
C ARG A 228 17.29 -6.05 -5.84
N SER A 229 15.99 -5.91 -6.08
CA SER A 229 15.09 -7.03 -6.38
C SER A 229 14.36 -6.77 -7.69
N ILE A 230 13.80 -7.81 -8.30
CA ILE A 230 13.01 -7.69 -9.55
C ILE A 230 11.90 -6.66 -9.35
N THR A 231 11.21 -6.75 -8.20
CA THR A 231 10.11 -5.84 -7.83
C THR A 231 10.60 -4.40 -7.65
N GLU A 232 11.73 -4.20 -6.98
CA GLU A 232 12.36 -2.87 -6.84
C GLU A 232 12.79 -2.31 -8.21
N HIS A 233 13.34 -3.16 -9.10
CA HIS A 233 13.74 -2.75 -10.45
C HIS A 233 12.55 -2.28 -11.30
N ILE A 234 11.40 -2.93 -11.18
CA ILE A 234 10.14 -2.52 -11.84
C ILE A 234 9.66 -1.19 -11.24
N LYS A 235 9.51 -1.12 -9.91
CA LYS A 235 9.04 0.08 -9.20
C LYS A 235 9.92 1.29 -9.47
N TRP A 236 11.24 1.12 -9.49
CA TRP A 236 12.18 2.19 -9.76
C TRP A 236 12.03 2.78 -11.16
N ARG A 237 11.67 1.93 -12.13
CA ARG A 237 11.54 2.29 -13.55
C ARG A 237 10.16 2.82 -13.92
N ILE A 238 9.20 2.79 -13.01
CA ILE A 238 7.87 3.39 -13.18
C ILE A 238 7.74 4.46 -12.10
N ARG A 239 7.75 5.72 -12.51
CA ARG A 239 7.77 6.87 -11.58
C ARG A 239 6.85 7.97 -12.06
N ALA A 240 6.35 8.75 -11.12
CA ALA A 240 5.57 9.94 -11.36
C ALA A 240 6.32 11.21 -10.95
N TRP A 241 6.10 12.28 -11.71
CA TRP A 241 6.52 13.65 -11.35
C TRP A 241 5.31 14.56 -11.35
N VAL A 242 5.27 15.47 -10.39
CA VAL A 242 4.27 16.52 -10.39
C VAL A 242 4.70 17.65 -11.33
N ILE A 243 3.79 18.09 -12.19
CA ILE A 243 3.99 19.20 -13.11
C ILE A 243 2.92 20.28 -12.89
N GLY A 244 3.34 21.54 -12.87
CA GLY A 244 2.43 22.69 -12.76
C GLY A 244 1.82 23.00 -14.12
N LEU A 245 0.48 23.08 -14.19
CA LEU A 245 -0.23 23.45 -15.42
C LEU A 245 -0.34 24.98 -15.57
N ASN A 246 -0.35 25.71 -14.45
CA ASN A 246 -0.30 27.16 -14.40
C ASN A 246 0.81 27.64 -13.46
N ARG A 247 1.46 28.76 -13.84
CA ARG A 247 2.53 29.37 -13.03
C ARG A 247 1.97 30.22 -11.88
N LEU A 248 0.83 30.85 -12.12
CA LEU A 248 0.09 31.66 -11.16
C LEU A 248 -1.34 31.09 -11.01
N PRO A 249 -1.95 31.18 -9.82
CA PRO A 249 -3.31 30.73 -9.58
C PRO A 249 -4.32 31.44 -10.46
N GLU A 250 -5.35 30.72 -10.89
CA GLU A 250 -6.54 31.28 -11.56
C GLU A 250 -7.72 31.12 -10.59
N ASN A 251 -8.34 32.23 -10.17
CA ASN A 251 -9.39 32.21 -9.13
C ASN A 251 -8.95 31.52 -7.83
N ARG A 252 -7.71 31.75 -7.41
CA ARG A 252 -7.02 31.14 -6.26
C ARG A 252 -6.82 29.63 -6.39
N SER A 253 -6.90 29.07 -7.60
CA SER A 253 -6.65 27.66 -7.86
C SER A 253 -5.36 27.44 -8.65
N CYS A 254 -4.43 26.69 -8.07
CA CYS A 254 -3.26 26.13 -8.74
C CYS A 254 -3.56 24.74 -9.25
N ARG A 255 -3.45 24.53 -10.56
CA ARG A 255 -3.73 23.27 -11.24
C ARG A 255 -2.43 22.51 -11.48
N TRP A 256 -2.42 21.26 -11.07
CA TRP A 256 -1.28 20.34 -11.19
C TRP A 256 -1.72 19.07 -11.91
N ALA A 257 -0.77 18.36 -12.48
CA ALA A 257 -0.95 17.02 -13.00
C ALA A 257 0.27 16.16 -12.70
N PHE A 258 0.11 14.84 -12.77
CA PHE A 258 1.25 13.93 -12.72
C PHE A 258 1.68 13.52 -14.13
N GLU A 259 2.98 13.61 -14.44
CA GLU A 259 3.57 12.91 -15.58
C GLU A 259 4.13 11.57 -15.08
N VAL A 260 3.53 10.46 -15.50
CA VAL A 260 4.02 9.12 -15.20
C VAL A 260 4.84 8.63 -16.38
N ARG A 261 6.03 8.10 -16.10
CA ARG A 261 6.89 7.54 -17.13
C ARG A 261 7.37 6.15 -16.75
N ASP A 262 7.46 5.30 -17.76
CA ASP A 262 7.94 3.93 -17.68
C ASP A 262 9.22 3.82 -18.53
N TRP A 263 10.33 3.53 -17.85
CA TRP A 263 11.66 3.40 -18.46
C TRP A 263 11.91 2.03 -19.09
N MET A 264 11.08 1.03 -18.83
CA MET A 264 11.16 -0.29 -19.47
C MET A 264 10.56 -0.25 -20.87
N THR A 265 9.45 0.46 -21.04
CA THR A 265 8.74 0.60 -22.34
C THR A 265 9.01 1.92 -23.05
N GLY A 266 9.49 2.94 -22.33
CA GLY A 266 9.63 4.31 -22.82
C GLY A 266 8.31 5.11 -22.81
N ARG A 267 7.21 4.53 -22.33
CA ARG A 267 5.88 5.16 -22.31
C ARG A 267 5.85 6.35 -21.36
N ARG A 268 5.20 7.43 -21.80
CA ARG A 268 4.87 8.60 -20.98
C ARG A 268 3.36 8.81 -20.99
N THR A 269 2.79 9.02 -19.83
CA THR A 269 1.36 9.19 -19.65
C THR A 269 1.12 10.39 -18.74
N LEU A 270 0.31 11.34 -19.22
CA LEU A 270 -0.21 12.40 -18.36
C LEU A 270 -1.39 11.83 -17.56
N ALA A 271 -1.25 11.81 -16.24
CA ALA A 271 -2.18 11.23 -15.28
C ALA A 271 -3.06 12.31 -14.62
N ASP A 272 -3.76 11.93 -13.54
CA ASP A 272 -4.79 12.72 -12.87
C ASP A 272 -4.34 14.15 -12.54
N HIS A 273 -5.28 15.08 -12.73
CA HIS A 273 -5.11 16.48 -12.36
C HIS A 273 -5.66 16.73 -10.96
N PHE A 274 -5.06 17.68 -10.24
CA PHE A 274 -5.55 18.10 -8.93
C PHE A 274 -5.33 19.59 -8.72
N GLU A 275 -6.08 20.15 -7.76
CA GLU A 275 -6.08 21.58 -7.48
C GLU A 275 -5.71 21.88 -6.02
N ILE A 276 -4.83 22.86 -5.84
CA ILE A 276 -4.46 23.42 -4.54
C ILE A 276 -4.96 24.86 -4.50
N ILE A 277 -5.74 25.18 -3.46
CA ILE A 277 -6.26 26.54 -3.25
C ILE A 277 -5.20 27.38 -2.54
N THR A 278 -4.95 28.57 -3.05
CA THR A 278 -3.99 29.53 -2.49
C THR A 278 -4.71 30.71 -1.83
N ASP A 279 -3.97 31.46 -1.00
CA ASP A 279 -4.52 32.64 -0.31
C ASP A 279 -4.73 33.84 -1.26
N SER A 280 -4.02 33.87 -2.39
CA SER A 280 -3.99 34.98 -3.35
C SER A 280 -3.66 34.48 -4.77
N ASP A 281 -3.98 35.27 -5.79
CA ASP A 281 -3.61 35.04 -7.20
C ASP A 281 -2.18 35.54 -7.54
N HIS A 282 -1.52 36.23 -6.60
CA HIS A 282 -0.20 36.84 -6.80
C HIS A 282 0.94 36.04 -6.15
N VAL A 283 0.71 34.78 -5.81
CA VAL A 283 1.74 33.86 -5.30
C VAL A 283 2.07 32.81 -6.36
N LEU A 284 3.32 32.34 -6.35
CA LEU A 284 3.72 31.24 -7.24
C LEU A 284 3.05 29.95 -6.78
N CYS A 285 2.51 29.18 -7.74
CA CYS A 285 2.06 27.82 -7.46
C CYS A 285 3.27 26.96 -7.07
N THR A 286 3.32 26.50 -5.82
CA THR A 286 4.30 25.53 -5.33
C THR A 286 3.59 24.34 -4.70
N VAL A 287 4.22 23.16 -4.80
CA VAL A 287 3.74 21.94 -4.18
C VAL A 287 4.93 21.12 -3.72
N ASP A 288 4.85 20.59 -2.51
CA ASP A 288 5.84 19.63 -2.02
C ASP A 288 5.51 18.25 -2.56
N ALA A 289 6.34 17.73 -3.48
CA ALA A 289 6.14 16.43 -4.10
C ALA A 289 6.13 15.28 -3.08
N ALA A 290 6.85 15.43 -1.96
CA ALA A 290 6.89 14.41 -0.90
C ALA A 290 5.54 14.29 -0.16
N SER A 291 4.70 15.33 -0.22
CA SER A 291 3.39 15.36 0.44
C SER A 291 2.24 14.76 -0.37
N LEU A 292 2.49 14.36 -1.63
CA LEU A 292 1.43 14.01 -2.59
C LEU A 292 1.17 12.49 -2.76
N GLY A 293 2.20 11.65 -2.59
CA GLY A 293 2.13 10.20 -2.87
C GLY A 293 2.01 9.85 -4.37
N PRO A 294 2.04 8.54 -4.72
CA PRO A 294 1.97 8.07 -6.11
C PRO A 294 0.55 8.19 -6.70
N PRO A 295 0.35 8.69 -7.93
CA PRO A 295 -0.95 8.71 -8.59
C PRO A 295 -1.45 7.31 -8.95
N LYS A 296 -2.78 7.16 -9.12
CA LYS A 296 -3.41 5.90 -9.50
C LYS A 296 -2.82 5.29 -10.78
N THR A 297 -2.48 6.13 -11.74
CA THR A 297 -1.89 5.69 -13.03
C THR A 297 -0.54 5.01 -12.82
N GLU A 298 0.29 5.52 -11.91
CA GLU A 298 1.57 4.90 -11.58
C GLU A 298 1.37 3.52 -10.96
N LEU A 299 0.47 3.41 -9.98
CA LEU A 299 0.15 2.14 -9.34
C LEU A 299 -0.39 1.11 -10.35
N GLN A 300 -1.27 1.54 -11.26
CA GLN A 300 -1.80 0.65 -12.31
C GLN A 300 -0.68 0.16 -13.24
N MET A 301 0.24 1.05 -13.64
CA MET A 301 1.37 0.67 -14.50
C MET A 301 2.31 -0.31 -13.78
N GLU A 302 2.52 -0.16 -12.47
CA GLU A 302 3.25 -1.14 -11.67
C GLU A 302 2.54 -2.50 -11.60
N THR A 303 1.22 -2.50 -11.37
CA THR A 303 0.38 -3.70 -11.39
C THR A 303 0.46 -4.40 -12.75
N ASP A 304 0.31 -3.65 -13.85
CA ASP A 304 0.41 -4.16 -15.22
C ASP A 304 1.81 -4.71 -15.54
N ALA A 305 2.85 -4.19 -14.89
CA ALA A 305 4.21 -4.70 -14.99
C ALA A 305 4.47 -5.95 -14.12
N GLY A 306 3.49 -6.39 -13.31
CA GLY A 306 3.53 -7.62 -12.54
C GLY A 306 3.96 -7.47 -11.07
N VAL A 307 3.98 -6.25 -10.52
CA VAL A 307 4.36 -5.99 -9.11
C VAL A 307 3.44 -6.73 -8.14
N ASP A 308 2.13 -6.74 -8.38
CA ASP A 308 1.17 -7.42 -7.49
C ASP A 308 1.37 -8.93 -7.47
N VAL A 309 1.68 -9.53 -8.63
CA VAL A 309 1.96 -10.97 -8.73
C VAL A 309 3.26 -11.32 -7.99
N LEU A 310 4.29 -10.48 -8.11
CA LEU A 310 5.55 -10.64 -7.38
C LEU A 310 5.34 -10.52 -5.86
N ASN A 311 4.48 -9.60 -5.41
CA ASN A 311 4.13 -9.47 -3.99
C ASN A 311 3.39 -10.71 -3.47
N GLN A 312 2.42 -11.23 -4.22
CA GLN A 312 1.74 -12.49 -3.85
C GLN A 312 2.71 -13.67 -3.80
N MET A 313 3.68 -13.69 -4.72
CA MET A 313 4.74 -14.69 -4.71
C MET A 313 5.65 -14.55 -3.48
N ALA A 314 5.99 -13.33 -3.06
CA ALA A 314 6.75 -13.07 -1.84
C ALA A 314 6.04 -13.64 -0.60
N VAL A 315 4.73 -13.40 -0.48
CA VAL A 315 3.91 -13.96 0.61
C VAL A 315 3.93 -15.49 0.60
N THR A 316 3.81 -16.09 -0.60
CA THR A 316 3.83 -17.55 -0.75
C THR A 316 5.19 -18.13 -0.38
N LEU A 317 6.29 -17.53 -0.85
CA LEU A 317 7.64 -17.98 -0.56
C LEU A 317 8.03 -17.80 0.92
N ASP A 318 7.59 -16.70 1.56
CA ASP A 318 7.77 -16.49 3.01
C ASP A 318 7.03 -17.56 3.82
N ARG A 319 5.80 -17.91 3.40
CA ARG A 319 5.04 -19.01 3.99
C ARG A 319 5.75 -20.34 3.83
N VAL A 320 6.26 -20.65 2.64
CA VAL A 320 7.01 -21.88 2.36
C VAL A 320 8.31 -21.91 3.18
N ALA A 321 9.00 -20.78 3.33
CA ALA A 321 10.21 -20.69 4.14
C ALA A 321 9.93 -20.98 5.63
N LYS A 322 8.81 -20.50 6.16
CA LYS A 322 8.43 -20.66 7.57
C LYS A 322 7.80 -22.02 7.89
N THR A 323 6.96 -22.53 6.99
CA THR A 323 6.10 -23.70 7.26
C THR A 323 6.47 -24.94 6.45
N GLY A 324 7.24 -24.78 5.38
CA GLY A 324 7.51 -25.82 4.38
C GLY A 324 6.37 -26.05 3.37
N SER A 325 5.20 -25.43 3.59
CA SER A 325 4.00 -25.61 2.75
C SER A 325 3.68 -24.35 1.95
N ALA A 326 3.26 -24.53 0.70
CA ALA A 326 2.69 -23.47 -0.13
C ALA A 326 1.21 -23.22 0.18
N ARG A 327 0.50 -24.24 0.69
CA ARG A 327 -0.91 -24.12 1.10
C ARG A 327 -1.08 -23.20 2.30
N GLU A 328 -2.16 -22.45 2.30
CA GLU A 328 -2.60 -21.71 3.47
C GLU A 328 -2.91 -22.68 4.62
N PRO A 329 -2.50 -22.35 5.86
CA PRO A 329 -2.87 -23.17 6.99
C PRO A 329 -4.40 -23.19 7.09
N VAL A 330 -4.99 -24.38 6.97
CA VAL A 330 -6.39 -24.60 7.35
C VAL A 330 -6.42 -24.46 8.87
N ILE A 331 -6.74 -23.26 9.35
CA ILE A 331 -7.04 -23.05 10.76
C ILE A 331 -8.39 -23.73 11.00
N ALA A 332 -8.37 -24.97 11.48
CA ALA A 332 -9.57 -25.56 12.06
C ALA A 332 -10.04 -24.64 13.21
N PRO A 333 -11.33 -24.29 13.30
CA PRO A 333 -11.80 -23.42 14.36
C PRO A 333 -11.76 -24.18 15.68
N PHE A 334 -10.72 -23.95 16.48
CA PHE A 334 -10.78 -24.22 17.91
C PHE A 334 -11.60 -23.08 18.55
N PRO A 335 -12.66 -23.39 19.32
CA PRO A 335 -13.50 -22.38 19.94
C PRO A 335 -12.78 -21.84 21.20
N ASP A 336 -11.88 -20.90 20.98
CA ASP A 336 -11.42 -19.88 21.94
C ASP A 336 -10.86 -18.66 21.17
N THR A 337 -11.40 -18.37 19.98
CA THR A 337 -11.01 -17.19 19.20
C THR A 337 -11.33 -15.95 20.01
N LYS A 338 -10.30 -15.37 20.63
CA LYS A 338 -10.37 -14.04 21.22
C LYS A 338 -10.79 -13.08 20.12
N VAL A 339 -12.03 -12.60 20.20
CA VAL A 339 -12.57 -11.63 19.24
C VAL A 339 -12.01 -10.27 19.59
N TYR A 340 -11.28 -9.67 18.65
CA TYR A 340 -10.77 -8.31 18.77
C TYR A 340 -11.75 -7.35 18.09
N PRO A 341 -12.19 -6.26 18.74
CA PRO A 341 -13.09 -5.30 18.12
C PRO A 341 -12.49 -4.69 16.85
N PRO A 342 -13.32 -4.42 15.82
CA PRO A 342 -12.87 -3.74 14.62
C PRO A 342 -12.65 -2.24 14.88
N ALA A 343 -11.77 -1.63 14.09
CA ALA A 343 -11.68 -0.18 13.97
C ALA A 343 -12.22 0.23 12.61
N MET A 344 -12.98 1.33 12.59
CA MET A 344 -13.52 1.90 11.36
C MET A 344 -13.15 3.37 11.30
N PHE A 345 -12.80 3.86 10.12
CA PHE A 345 -12.54 5.27 9.90
C PHE A 345 -12.88 5.66 8.48
N TYR A 346 -13.06 6.97 8.30
CA TYR A 346 -13.23 7.56 6.99
C TYR A 346 -12.02 8.39 6.61
N LEU A 347 -11.77 8.42 5.31
CA LEU A 347 -10.76 9.24 4.68
C LEU A 347 -11.44 10.08 3.61
N ILE A 348 -11.26 11.41 3.68
CA ILE A 348 -11.67 12.31 2.60
C ILE A 348 -10.50 12.36 1.62
N GLY A 349 -10.65 11.71 0.47
CA GLY A 349 -9.62 11.68 -0.57
C GLY A 349 -9.34 13.09 -1.11
N GLN A 350 -8.19 13.27 -1.76
CA GLN A 350 -7.86 14.57 -2.38
C GLN A 350 -8.89 15.02 -3.42
N ASN A 351 -9.54 14.07 -4.10
CA ASN A 351 -10.64 14.29 -5.04
C ASN A 351 -11.97 14.66 -4.36
N GLY A 352 -12.04 14.64 -3.02
CA GLY A 352 -13.24 14.94 -2.25
C GLY A 352 -14.23 13.80 -2.10
N ASP A 353 -13.89 12.59 -2.53
CA ASP A 353 -14.66 11.39 -2.21
C ASP A 353 -14.43 10.98 -0.76
N LEU A 354 -15.47 10.43 -0.12
CA LEU A 354 -15.40 9.83 1.20
C LEU A 354 -15.18 8.32 1.06
N TYR A 355 -14.06 7.84 1.56
CA TYR A 355 -13.71 6.44 1.58
C TYR A 355 -13.87 5.87 2.99
N TRP A 356 -14.51 4.72 3.09
CA TRP A 356 -14.65 3.94 4.31
C TRP A 356 -13.60 2.83 4.37
N TYR A 357 -13.06 2.61 5.56
CA TYR A 357 -12.10 1.57 5.88
C TYR A 357 -12.50 0.88 7.18
N ARG A 358 -12.23 -0.42 7.26
CA ARG A 358 -12.39 -1.20 8.47
C ARG A 358 -11.24 -2.17 8.66
N ASN A 359 -10.57 -2.09 9.80
CA ASN A 359 -9.69 -3.16 10.27
C ASN A 359 -10.54 -4.15 11.07
N VAL A 360 -10.59 -5.40 10.63
CA VAL A 360 -11.52 -6.41 11.17
C VAL A 360 -11.17 -6.79 12.62
N SER A 361 -9.87 -6.84 12.93
CA SER A 361 -9.33 -7.30 14.22
C SER A 361 -8.35 -6.27 14.81
N SER A 362 -8.82 -5.02 14.99
CA SER A 362 -7.96 -3.86 15.26
C SER A 362 -7.04 -4.01 16.47
N SER A 363 -7.50 -4.62 17.57
CA SER A 363 -6.75 -4.71 18.82
C SER A 363 -5.98 -6.03 19.00
N GLN A 364 -5.89 -6.83 17.94
CA GLN A 364 -5.09 -8.05 17.92
C GLN A 364 -3.61 -7.75 18.23
N PRO A 365 -2.95 -8.52 19.12
CA PRO A 365 -1.50 -8.45 19.31
C PRO A 365 -0.74 -8.68 18.00
N GLY A 366 0.28 -7.88 17.75
CA GLY A 366 1.04 -7.84 16.50
C GLY A 366 0.41 -6.99 15.40
N GLY A 367 -0.72 -6.32 15.66
CA GLY A 367 -1.48 -5.60 14.64
C GLY A 367 -2.20 -6.54 13.66
N SER A 368 -3.22 -6.02 13.00
CA SER A 368 -4.01 -6.77 12.00
C SER A 368 -3.88 -6.15 10.62
N THR A 369 -3.50 -6.95 9.64
CA THR A 369 -3.50 -6.61 8.21
C THR A 369 -4.81 -7.00 7.51
N ASP A 370 -5.80 -7.47 8.25
CA ASP A 370 -7.13 -7.79 7.73
C ASP A 370 -7.98 -6.53 7.63
N TRP A 371 -8.16 -6.05 6.39
CA TRP A 371 -8.86 -4.82 6.07
C TRP A 371 -9.99 -5.06 5.08
N ALA A 372 -11.15 -4.49 5.39
CA ALA A 372 -12.18 -4.19 4.41
C ALA A 372 -12.05 -2.74 3.92
N GLY A 373 -12.31 -2.54 2.62
CA GLY A 373 -12.10 -1.26 1.93
C GLY A 373 -10.66 -1.02 1.44
N PRO A 374 -10.39 0.10 0.76
CA PRO A 374 -11.25 1.27 0.63
C PRO A 374 -12.55 1.04 -0.13
N THR A 375 -13.67 1.48 0.45
CA THR A 375 -14.94 1.56 -0.25
C THR A 375 -15.35 3.02 -0.38
N ARG A 376 -15.60 3.50 -1.60
CA ARG A 376 -16.16 4.85 -1.80
C ARG A 376 -17.61 4.84 -1.35
N VAL A 377 -17.91 5.57 -0.28
CA VAL A 377 -19.25 5.59 0.33
C VAL A 377 -20.05 6.86 0.01
N SER A 378 -19.39 7.96 -0.34
CA SER A 378 -20.04 9.23 -0.72
C SER A 378 -19.06 10.13 -1.48
N ASP A 379 -19.54 11.24 -2.05
CA ASP A 379 -18.73 12.29 -2.67
C ASP A 379 -19.05 13.71 -2.21
N GLY A 380 -18.29 14.67 -2.72
CA GLY A 380 -18.49 16.10 -2.46
C GLY A 380 -18.06 16.53 -1.05
N TRP A 381 -17.30 15.72 -0.32
CA TRP A 381 -16.88 16.02 1.06
C TRP A 381 -15.78 17.09 1.15
N HIS A 382 -15.10 17.39 0.03
CA HIS A 382 -14.14 18.50 -0.06
C HIS A 382 -14.78 19.88 0.20
N ARG A 383 -16.11 20.01 0.16
CA ARG A 383 -16.82 21.26 0.43
C ARG A 383 -16.84 21.66 1.90
N PHE A 384 -16.54 20.72 2.81
CA PHE A 384 -16.54 20.98 4.24
C PHE A 384 -15.18 21.48 4.70
N THR A 385 -15.17 22.50 5.55
CA THR A 385 -13.94 23.01 6.17
C THR A 385 -13.42 22.07 7.25
N LYS A 386 -14.34 21.37 7.94
CA LYS A 386 -14.06 20.31 8.91
C LYS A 386 -15.12 19.22 8.80
N ALA A 387 -14.72 17.97 8.97
CA ALA A 387 -15.62 16.82 9.01
C ALA A 387 -15.19 15.84 10.11
N PHE A 388 -16.16 15.23 10.79
CA PHE A 388 -15.91 14.27 11.87
C PHE A 388 -17.10 13.33 12.07
N CYS A 389 -16.88 12.20 12.75
CA CYS A 389 -17.94 11.27 13.13
C CYS A 389 -18.24 11.40 14.64
N GLY A 390 -19.46 11.76 14.99
CA GLY A 390 -19.91 11.86 16.39
C GLY A 390 -20.14 10.52 17.10
N GLY A 391 -20.07 9.40 16.38
CA GLY A 391 -20.39 8.04 16.86
C GLY A 391 -21.53 7.41 16.08
N GLU A 392 -21.58 6.07 16.03
CA GLU A 392 -22.60 5.22 15.42
C GLU A 392 -22.99 5.61 13.98
N GLY A 393 -22.02 6.09 13.18
CA GLY A 393 -22.27 6.52 11.81
C GLY A 393 -22.91 7.90 11.66
N ALA A 394 -23.04 8.69 12.72
CA ALA A 394 -23.42 10.11 12.64
C ALA A 394 -22.23 10.97 12.22
N LEU A 395 -22.17 11.35 10.95
CA LEU A 395 -21.13 12.23 10.40
C LEU A 395 -21.60 13.68 10.37
N TYR A 396 -20.66 14.59 10.59
CA TYR A 396 -20.88 16.02 10.56
C TYR A 396 -19.94 16.69 9.58
N GLY A 397 -20.44 17.67 8.86
CA GLY A 397 -19.66 18.53 7.98
C GLY A 397 -19.94 20.00 8.27
N VAL A 398 -18.89 20.78 8.51
CA VAL A 398 -18.97 22.23 8.72
C VAL A 398 -18.82 22.92 7.37
N GLN A 399 -19.81 23.72 6.98
CA GLN A 399 -19.75 24.55 5.78
C GLN A 399 -18.94 25.84 6.05
N PRO A 400 -18.39 26.48 5.01
CA PRO A 400 -17.62 27.72 5.17
C PRO A 400 -18.39 28.86 5.85
N ASP A 401 -19.71 28.91 5.67
CA ASP A 401 -20.61 29.88 6.30
C ASP A 401 -20.88 29.59 7.80
N GLY A 402 -20.37 28.46 8.32
CA GLY A 402 -20.55 28.03 9.70
C GLY A 402 -21.75 27.13 9.95
N THR A 403 -22.52 26.78 8.91
CA THR A 403 -23.62 25.80 9.01
C THR A 403 -23.04 24.40 9.30
N LEU A 404 -23.57 23.72 10.32
CA LEU A 404 -23.24 22.33 10.63
C LEU A 404 -24.30 21.41 10.04
N LEU A 405 -23.89 20.56 9.11
CA LEU A 405 -24.73 19.52 8.51
C LEU A 405 -24.45 18.16 9.14
N TRP A 406 -25.51 17.41 9.41
CA TRP A 406 -25.48 16.02 9.84
C TRP A 406 -25.83 15.08 8.69
N TYR A 407 -25.16 13.93 8.67
CA TYR A 407 -25.39 12.79 7.77
C TYR A 407 -25.37 11.51 8.60
N GLY A 408 -26.36 10.63 8.42
CA GLY A 408 -26.35 9.30 9.01
C GLY A 408 -25.87 8.28 7.98
N HIS A 409 -24.74 7.64 8.20
CA HIS A 409 -24.25 6.54 7.38
C HIS A 409 -24.71 5.22 7.99
N ASP A 410 -25.82 4.66 7.50
CA ASP A 410 -26.39 3.43 8.06
C ASP A 410 -25.55 2.19 7.72
N GLY A 411 -24.76 2.25 6.63
CA GLY A 411 -23.83 1.21 6.20
C GLY A 411 -22.43 1.32 6.82
N TYR A 412 -22.26 2.09 7.90
CA TYR A 412 -20.95 2.31 8.50
C TYR A 412 -20.27 1.02 9.02
N ARG A 413 -21.01 -0.07 9.22
CA ARG A 413 -20.49 -1.36 9.72
C ARG A 413 -19.93 -2.26 8.62
N ASP A 414 -20.46 -2.14 7.40
CA ASP A 414 -20.13 -2.99 6.25
C ASP A 414 -19.57 -2.22 5.04
N GLY A 415 -19.59 -0.89 5.10
CA GLY A 415 -19.12 -0.01 4.04
C GLY A 415 -20.14 0.20 2.91
N SER A 416 -21.40 -0.21 3.08
CA SER A 416 -22.45 0.04 2.09
C SER A 416 -22.82 1.54 2.05
N PRO A 417 -23.00 2.16 0.88
CA PRO A 417 -23.27 3.61 0.76
C PRO A 417 -24.73 3.95 1.07
N THR A 418 -25.23 3.59 2.25
CA THR A 418 -26.61 3.84 2.68
C THR A 418 -26.65 5.04 3.64
N TRP A 419 -27.40 6.09 3.26
CA TRP A 419 -27.33 7.40 3.92
C TRP A 419 -28.70 7.98 4.28
N ARG A 420 -28.72 8.75 5.37
CA ARG A 420 -29.80 9.65 5.79
C ARG A 420 -29.29 11.09 5.88
N GLY A 421 -30.16 12.05 5.60
CA GLY A 421 -29.81 13.48 5.55
C GLY A 421 -29.50 13.96 4.13
N PRO A 422 -28.84 15.13 3.96
CA PRO A 422 -28.34 16.02 5.01
C PRO A 422 -29.42 16.66 5.87
N ARG A 423 -29.08 17.02 7.11
CA ARG A 423 -29.89 17.90 7.97
C ARG A 423 -29.05 19.01 8.57
N THR A 424 -29.57 20.22 8.58
CA THR A 424 -28.95 21.32 9.31
C THR A 424 -29.20 21.15 10.80
N VAL A 425 -28.12 21.03 11.57
CA VAL A 425 -28.17 20.76 13.01
C VAL A 425 -27.45 21.81 13.83
N GLY A 426 -26.81 22.80 13.22
CA GLY A 426 -26.13 23.86 13.94
C GLY A 426 -25.69 25.01 13.04
N SER A 427 -25.27 26.11 13.67
CA SER A 427 -24.72 27.29 13.01
C SER A 427 -23.56 27.88 13.83
N GLY A 428 -22.65 28.61 13.20
CA GLY A 428 -21.51 29.26 13.86
C GLY A 428 -20.34 28.31 14.19
N TRP A 429 -20.31 27.11 13.62
CA TRP A 429 -19.26 26.12 13.90
C TRP A 429 -17.92 26.43 13.22
N ASN A 430 -17.90 27.33 12.23
CA ASN A 430 -16.67 27.86 11.65
C ASN A 430 -15.87 28.75 12.61
N GLY A 431 -16.44 29.16 13.75
CA GLY A 431 -15.74 29.93 14.79
C GLY A 431 -14.76 29.11 15.62
N PHE A 432 -14.76 27.77 15.51
CA PHE A 432 -13.82 26.91 16.20
C PHE A 432 -12.53 26.73 15.39
N ARG A 433 -11.39 26.83 16.07
CA ARG A 433 -10.10 26.47 15.49
C ARG A 433 -10.05 24.98 15.15
N GLU A 434 -10.54 24.15 16.07
CA GLU A 434 -10.56 22.70 15.92
C GLU A 434 -11.84 22.11 16.50
N ILE A 435 -12.35 21.06 15.86
CA ILE A 435 -13.54 20.33 16.28
C ILE A 435 -13.22 18.85 16.20
N PHE A 436 -13.49 18.10 17.27
CA PHE A 436 -13.31 16.66 17.29
C PHE A 436 -14.42 15.98 18.08
N SER A 437 -14.68 14.72 17.72
CA SER A 437 -15.68 13.89 18.40
C SER A 437 -15.14 13.40 19.74
N GLY A 438 -16.01 13.34 20.75
CA GLY A 438 -15.76 12.65 22.02
C GLY A 438 -16.32 11.22 22.06
N GLY A 439 -16.92 10.74 20.96
CA GLY A 439 -17.77 9.54 20.95
C GLY A 439 -19.14 9.80 21.60
N GLU A 440 -20.08 8.86 21.42
CA GLU A 440 -21.44 8.93 22.01
C GLU A 440 -22.18 10.27 21.78
N TYR A 441 -21.97 10.85 20.59
CA TYR A 441 -22.52 12.13 20.15
C TYR A 441 -22.05 13.37 20.93
N VAL A 442 -20.98 13.23 21.70
CA VAL A 442 -20.24 14.34 22.30
C VAL A 442 -19.32 14.96 21.24
N VAL A 443 -19.29 16.29 21.21
CA VAL A 443 -18.45 17.08 20.29
C VAL A 443 -17.72 18.14 21.08
N TYR A 444 -16.40 18.18 20.92
CA TYR A 444 -15.55 19.21 21.48
C TYR A 444 -15.19 20.24 20.42
N GLY A 445 -15.25 21.51 20.80
CA GLY A 445 -14.79 22.63 19.97
C GLY A 445 -13.75 23.45 20.72
N ILE A 446 -12.59 23.67 20.11
CA ILE A 446 -11.53 24.54 20.64
C ILE A 446 -11.69 25.93 20.04
N ARG A 447 -11.94 26.93 20.89
CA ARG A 447 -11.97 28.32 20.48
C ARG A 447 -10.56 28.85 20.20
N PRO A 448 -10.40 29.92 19.39
CA PRO A 448 -9.11 30.54 19.13
C PRO A 448 -8.37 31.01 20.39
N ASP A 449 -9.11 31.37 21.44
CA ASP A 449 -8.57 31.76 22.76
C ASP A 449 -8.07 30.58 23.61
N GLY A 450 -8.25 29.33 23.15
CA GLY A 450 -7.84 28.12 23.87
C GLY A 450 -8.89 27.51 24.78
N THR A 451 -10.10 28.07 24.84
CA THR A 451 -11.21 27.48 25.59
C THR A 451 -11.71 26.21 24.89
N LEU A 452 -11.74 25.09 25.61
CA LEU A 452 -12.35 23.84 25.17
C LEU A 452 -13.83 23.85 25.56
N LEU A 453 -14.71 23.83 24.57
CA LEU A 453 -16.15 23.74 24.74
C LEU A 453 -16.64 22.32 24.48
N TRP A 454 -17.45 21.80 25.40
CA TRP A 454 -18.17 20.55 25.28
C TRP A 454 -19.59 20.80 24.76
N HIS A 455 -20.04 19.93 23.85
CA HIS A 455 -21.40 19.88 23.32
C HIS A 455 -21.84 18.41 23.25
N ARG A 456 -23.14 18.15 23.32
CA ARG A 456 -23.70 16.82 23.04
C ARG A 456 -24.94 16.93 22.17
N HIS A 457 -24.98 16.17 21.09
CA HIS A 457 -26.11 16.13 20.19
C HIS A 457 -27.02 14.95 20.54
N ASN A 458 -28.04 15.19 21.35
CA ASN A 458 -28.92 14.13 21.87
C ASN A 458 -29.81 13.51 20.78
N GLY A 459 -30.06 14.24 19.68
CA GLY A 459 -30.83 13.76 18.54
C GLY A 459 -30.04 13.00 17.47
N ALA A 460 -28.72 12.89 17.62
CA ALA A 460 -27.80 12.48 16.56
C ALA A 460 -28.08 11.10 15.94
N ALA A 461 -28.52 10.10 16.71
CA ALA A 461 -28.85 8.77 16.20
C ALA A 461 -29.88 8.81 15.05
N ASN A 462 -30.79 9.78 15.11
CA ASN A 462 -31.88 9.97 14.14
C ASN A 462 -31.79 11.29 13.37
N GLY A 463 -30.62 11.93 13.43
CA GLY A 463 -30.31 13.19 12.78
C GLY A 463 -30.54 14.44 13.60
N GLY A 464 -31.54 14.46 14.49
CA GLY A 464 -31.84 15.62 15.32
C GLY A 464 -32.04 16.91 14.53
N ASP A 465 -31.93 18.03 15.24
CA ASP A 465 -31.89 19.39 14.70
C ASP A 465 -31.15 20.34 15.68
N THR A 466 -31.16 21.64 15.38
CA THR A 466 -30.52 22.70 16.18
C THR A 466 -30.99 22.80 17.63
N THR A 467 -32.16 22.24 17.97
CA THR A 467 -32.73 22.25 19.33
C THR A 467 -32.34 21.05 20.17
N THR A 468 -31.73 20.04 19.56
CA THR A 468 -31.41 18.76 20.23
C THR A 468 -30.00 18.71 20.84
N TRP A 469 -29.38 19.87 21.04
CA TRP A 469 -28.04 19.99 21.64
C TRP A 469 -28.08 20.30 23.14
N SER A 470 -27.09 19.78 23.85
CA SER A 470 -26.68 20.24 25.18
C SER A 470 -25.33 20.94 25.09
N GLY A 471 -25.12 21.97 25.90
CA GLY A 471 -23.97 22.89 25.77
C GLY A 471 -24.28 24.10 24.87
N PRO A 472 -23.27 24.92 24.51
CA PRO A 472 -21.84 24.78 24.85
C PRO A 472 -21.56 24.90 26.36
N VAL A 473 -20.69 24.05 26.89
CA VAL A 473 -20.16 24.17 28.26
C VAL A 473 -18.63 24.29 28.21
N PRO A 474 -18.02 25.33 28.81
CA PRO A 474 -16.56 25.39 28.93
C PRO A 474 -16.07 24.33 29.91
N VAL A 475 -15.23 23.43 29.42
CA VAL A 475 -14.69 22.32 30.22
C VAL A 475 -13.18 22.39 30.38
N GLY A 476 -12.47 23.25 29.65
CA GLY A 476 -11.03 23.42 29.80
C GLY A 476 -10.49 24.68 29.15
N THR A 477 -9.22 24.99 29.42
CA THR A 477 -8.48 26.16 28.89
C THR A 477 -7.07 25.75 28.48
N GLY A 478 -6.43 26.50 27.58
CA GLY A 478 -5.04 26.26 27.19
C GLY A 478 -4.85 25.26 26.03
N TRP A 479 -5.90 24.96 25.27
CA TRP A 479 -5.88 23.95 24.21
C TRP A 479 -5.34 24.45 22.86
N GLN A 480 -5.05 25.75 22.73
CA GLN A 480 -4.60 26.38 21.50
C GLN A 480 -3.13 26.08 21.15
N SER A 481 -2.33 25.56 22.07
CA SER A 481 -0.90 25.27 21.80
C SER A 481 -0.67 23.92 21.13
N PHE A 482 -1.65 23.02 21.15
CA PHE A 482 -1.49 21.68 20.59
C PHE A 482 -1.50 21.70 19.06
N ALA A 483 -0.61 20.91 18.47
CA ALA A 483 -0.53 20.72 17.02
C ALA A 483 -1.67 19.82 16.52
N LYS A 484 -2.01 18.78 17.30
CA LYS A 484 -3.13 17.87 17.01
C LYS A 484 -3.87 17.51 18.28
N VAL A 485 -5.19 17.35 18.17
CA VAL A 485 -6.07 16.90 19.25
C VAL A 485 -7.09 15.91 18.69
N PHE A 486 -7.19 14.74 19.30
CA PHE A 486 -8.14 13.71 18.89
C PHE A 486 -8.60 12.91 20.11
N SER A 487 -9.76 12.26 20.03
CA SER A 487 -10.30 11.47 21.14
C SER A 487 -10.26 9.98 20.83
N ALA A 488 -10.17 9.18 21.89
CA ALA A 488 -10.36 7.74 21.88
C ALA A 488 -11.76 7.31 22.38
N GLY A 489 -12.68 8.27 22.53
CA GLY A 489 -14.00 8.05 23.10
C GLY A 489 -13.99 8.07 24.64
N HIS A 490 -15.19 8.11 25.23
CA HIS A 490 -15.41 8.00 26.68
C HIS A 490 -14.53 8.93 27.55
N GLY A 491 -14.28 10.14 27.07
CA GLY A 491 -13.48 11.14 27.78
C GLY A 491 -11.96 10.96 27.67
N VAL A 492 -11.46 9.97 26.95
CA VAL A 492 -10.02 9.88 26.65
C VAL A 492 -9.69 10.79 25.48
N ILE A 493 -8.81 11.76 25.72
CA ILE A 493 -8.39 12.76 24.72
C ILE A 493 -6.87 12.73 24.62
N PHE A 494 -6.36 12.68 23.40
CA PHE A 494 -4.94 12.74 23.11
C PHE A 494 -4.59 14.10 22.52
N THR A 495 -3.45 14.63 22.92
CA THR A 495 -2.86 15.83 22.36
C THR A 495 -1.44 15.54 21.89
N ILE A 496 -1.04 16.18 20.80
CA ILE A 496 0.35 16.17 20.32
C ILE A 496 0.86 17.61 20.37
N GLY A 497 1.88 17.85 21.18
CA GLY A 497 2.56 19.14 21.24
C GLY A 497 3.42 19.41 20.01
N ALA A 498 3.82 20.66 19.80
CA ALA A 498 4.76 21.02 18.73
C ALA A 498 6.14 20.34 18.88
N ASP A 499 6.49 19.99 20.12
CA ASP A 499 7.65 19.18 20.51
C ASP A 499 7.49 17.68 20.20
N GLY A 500 6.34 17.26 19.70
CA GLY A 500 6.04 15.87 19.35
C GLY A 500 5.69 14.99 20.55
N VAL A 501 5.45 15.55 21.73
CA VAL A 501 5.02 14.80 22.91
C VAL A 501 3.54 14.43 22.77
N LEU A 502 3.23 13.13 22.81
CA LEU A 502 1.87 12.59 22.88
C LEU A 502 1.43 12.54 24.34
N THR A 503 0.36 13.26 24.69
CA THR A 503 -0.19 13.30 26.04
C THR A 503 -1.62 12.77 26.07
N ARG A 504 -1.91 11.88 27.01
CA ARG A 504 -3.24 11.40 27.33
C ARG A 504 -3.88 12.29 28.40
N HIS A 505 -5.09 12.73 28.13
CA HIS A 505 -5.97 13.45 29.05
C HIS A 505 -7.21 12.60 29.33
N GLU A 506 -7.65 12.57 30.58
CA GLU A 506 -8.88 11.90 31.00
C GLU A 506 -9.92 12.96 31.40
N HIS A 507 -10.97 13.14 30.60
CA HIS A 507 -12.12 13.98 30.93
C HIS A 507 -13.20 13.13 31.59
N ARG A 508 -13.17 13.02 32.92
CA ARG A 508 -14.13 12.22 33.71
C ARG A 508 -15.55 12.77 33.58
N GLY A 509 -15.67 14.08 33.39
CA GLY A 509 -16.94 14.78 33.16
C GLY A 509 -17.55 14.64 31.77
N TYR A 510 -16.98 13.84 30.85
CA TYR A 510 -17.38 13.85 29.43
C TYR A 510 -18.86 13.54 29.17
N SER A 511 -19.52 12.75 30.01
CA SER A 511 -20.91 12.34 29.79
C SER A 511 -21.91 13.44 30.15
N ALA A 512 -21.53 14.33 31.07
CA ALA A 512 -22.37 15.40 31.62
C ALA A 512 -21.88 16.82 31.26
N GLY A 513 -20.69 16.93 30.66
CA GLY A 513 -20.07 18.22 30.31
C GLY A 513 -19.54 19.00 31.51
N THR A 514 -19.19 18.33 32.62
CA THR A 514 -18.58 18.98 33.79
C THR A 514 -17.07 19.12 33.60
N SER A 515 -16.43 20.13 34.20
CA SER A 515 -14.97 20.33 34.10
C SER A 515 -14.15 19.39 35.02
N ASP A 516 -14.56 18.13 35.15
CA ASP A 516 -13.88 17.12 35.97
C ASP A 516 -12.83 16.38 35.12
N TRP A 517 -11.57 16.56 35.47
CA TRP A 517 -10.42 15.99 34.75
C TRP A 517 -9.58 15.08 35.65
N GLY A 518 -9.16 13.96 35.08
CA GLY A 518 -8.12 13.11 35.63
C GLY A 518 -6.71 13.60 35.28
N ALA A 519 -5.73 12.73 35.49
CA ALA A 519 -4.33 13.05 35.25
C ALA A 519 -4.05 13.29 33.75
N GLN A 520 -3.10 14.19 33.50
CA GLN A 520 -2.49 14.39 32.18
C GLN A 520 -1.18 13.61 32.19
N ILE A 521 -1.04 12.65 31.28
CA ILE A 521 0.08 11.72 31.28
C ILE A 521 0.75 11.80 29.91
N PRO A 522 1.98 12.33 29.82
CA PRO A 522 2.80 12.17 28.62
C PRO A 522 3.08 10.69 28.42
N ILE A 523 2.72 10.12 27.28
CA ILE A 523 2.83 8.68 27.01
C ILE A 523 3.73 8.35 25.82
N GLY A 524 4.32 9.35 25.16
CA GLY A 524 5.26 9.11 24.07
C GLY A 524 5.84 10.40 23.50
N THR A 525 6.90 10.27 22.69
CA THR A 525 7.59 11.37 22.01
C THR A 525 7.74 11.07 20.52
N GLY A 526 8.00 12.10 19.69
CA GLY A 526 8.20 11.95 18.24
C GLY A 526 6.93 11.78 17.40
N TRP A 527 5.75 12.08 17.94
CA TRP A 527 4.46 11.86 17.25
C TRP A 527 4.10 12.96 16.24
N ASN A 528 4.86 14.06 16.19
CA ASN A 528 4.65 15.16 15.25
C ASN A 528 5.03 14.81 13.79
N VAL A 529 5.65 13.65 13.55
CA VAL A 529 6.05 13.20 12.19
C VAL A 529 4.89 12.62 11.38
N PHE A 530 3.79 12.21 12.04
CA PHE A 530 2.68 11.56 11.37
C PHE A 530 1.76 12.57 10.71
N GLN A 531 1.28 12.27 9.49
CA GLN A 531 0.34 13.11 8.75
C GLN A 531 -1.00 13.23 9.48
N GLU A 532 -1.51 12.13 10.03
CA GLU A 532 -2.72 12.10 10.85
C GLU A 532 -2.62 10.97 11.87
N VAL A 533 -3.29 11.10 13.01
CA VAL A 533 -3.40 10.01 14.00
C VAL A 533 -4.85 9.85 14.40
N VAL A 534 -5.37 8.63 14.28
CA VAL A 534 -6.73 8.30 14.71
C VAL A 534 -6.70 7.21 15.77
N ALA A 535 -7.59 7.32 16.75
CA ALA A 535 -7.73 6.30 17.78
C ALA A 535 -8.62 5.15 17.29
N GLY A 536 -8.25 3.94 17.69
CA GLY A 536 -9.05 2.72 17.60
C GLY A 536 -9.42 2.20 18.99
N PRO A 537 -10.08 1.02 19.06
CA PRO A 537 -10.44 0.39 20.32
C PRO A 537 -9.22 -0.13 21.10
N ASP A 538 -9.41 -0.39 22.40
CA ASP A 538 -8.47 -1.13 23.26
C ASP A 538 -6.99 -0.71 23.19
N GLY A 539 -6.68 0.59 23.25
CA GLY A 539 -5.29 1.04 23.28
C GLY A 539 -4.70 1.39 21.91
N VAL A 540 -5.42 1.13 20.82
CA VAL A 540 -4.88 1.25 19.47
C VAL A 540 -4.87 2.69 18.97
N LEU A 541 -3.75 3.10 18.39
CA LEU A 541 -3.58 4.31 17.59
C LEU A 541 -3.11 3.91 16.19
N TYR A 542 -3.77 4.45 15.18
CA TYR A 542 -3.35 4.36 13.78
C TYR A 542 -2.70 5.67 13.37
N ALA A 543 -1.41 5.60 13.09
CA ALA A 543 -0.60 6.71 12.63
C ALA A 543 -0.42 6.64 11.12
N PHE A 544 -0.98 7.62 10.41
CA PHE A 544 -0.85 7.74 8.97
C PHE A 544 0.47 8.43 8.64
N THR A 545 1.26 7.80 7.80
CA THR A 545 2.53 8.35 7.33
C THR A 545 2.33 9.06 5.98
N PRO A 546 3.14 10.09 5.67
CA PRO A 546 3.06 10.80 4.40
C PRO A 546 3.25 9.91 3.15
N ASP A 547 3.93 8.77 3.29
CA ASP A 547 4.16 7.78 2.22
C ASP A 547 3.01 6.75 2.05
N GLY A 548 1.85 7.01 2.64
CA GLY A 548 0.63 6.23 2.43
C GLY A 548 0.60 4.89 3.18
N ARG A 549 1.30 4.79 4.31
CA ARG A 549 1.18 3.66 5.24
C ARG A 549 0.32 4.02 6.44
N ILE A 550 -0.19 2.98 7.08
CA ILE A 550 -0.79 3.05 8.40
C ILE A 550 0.11 2.23 9.33
N LEU A 551 0.74 2.92 10.28
CA LEU A 551 1.43 2.29 11.39
C LEU A 551 0.46 2.12 12.55
N TRP A 552 0.42 0.91 13.07
CA TRP A 552 -0.35 0.53 14.23
C TRP A 552 0.53 0.61 15.47
N HIS A 553 0.00 1.25 16.49
CA HIS A 553 0.58 1.33 17.83
C HIS A 553 -0.49 0.90 18.82
N CYS A 554 -0.14 0.09 19.81
CA CYS A 554 -1.06 -0.22 20.91
C CYS A 554 -0.44 0.11 22.24
N TYR A 555 -1.11 0.97 22.99
CA TYR A 555 -0.71 1.31 24.35
C TYR A 555 -1.16 0.20 25.31
N ARG A 556 -0.20 -0.44 25.99
CA ARG A 556 -0.41 -1.55 26.93
C ARG A 556 -0.21 -1.15 28.40
N GLY A 557 0.02 0.13 28.71
CA GLY A 557 0.18 0.65 30.09
C GLY A 557 1.61 1.02 30.46
N GLU A 558 1.93 1.04 31.75
CA GLU A 558 3.24 1.43 32.29
C GLU A 558 4.12 0.21 32.63
N ARG A 559 5.42 0.31 32.33
CA ARG A 559 6.41 -0.68 32.72
C ARG A 559 6.80 -0.43 34.18
N PRO A 560 6.82 -1.46 35.05
CA PRO A 560 7.30 -1.30 36.41
C PRO A 560 8.75 -0.75 36.38
N PRO A 561 9.08 0.21 37.27
CA PRO A 561 10.37 0.86 37.25
C PRO A 561 11.48 -0.19 37.37
N PRO A 562 12.55 -0.09 36.58
CA PRO A 562 13.63 -1.04 36.66
C PRO A 562 14.32 -0.91 38.02
N VAL A 563 14.59 -2.05 38.67
CA VAL A 563 15.38 -2.07 39.89
C VAL A 563 16.85 -1.89 39.50
N PHE A 564 17.33 -0.65 39.42
CA PHE A 564 18.74 -0.34 39.18
C PHE A 564 19.39 0.29 40.44
N PRO A 565 20.66 -0.05 40.75
CA PRO A 565 21.45 0.71 41.71
C PRO A 565 21.69 2.15 41.22
N PRO A 566 21.97 3.12 42.12
CA PRO A 566 21.98 4.53 41.77
C PRO A 566 23.12 4.84 40.79
N GLY A 567 22.82 5.42 39.62
CA GLY A 567 23.84 6.04 38.76
C GLY A 567 23.68 5.92 37.25
N GLY A 568 22.70 5.18 36.71
CA GLY A 568 22.51 5.05 35.26
C GLY A 568 21.53 6.08 34.69
N ALA A 569 22.02 7.21 34.17
CA ALA A 569 21.22 8.15 33.39
C ALA A 569 21.19 7.70 31.91
N GLY A 570 20.24 6.82 31.57
CA GLY A 570 19.85 6.51 30.19
C GLY A 570 18.35 6.75 30.03
N GLY A 571 17.91 7.28 28.88
CA GLY A 571 16.50 7.56 28.60
C GLY A 571 15.62 6.32 28.77
N TYR A 572 14.85 6.29 29.85
CA TYR A 572 13.86 5.26 30.13
C TYR A 572 12.52 5.75 29.57
N ASP A 573 11.93 5.01 28.63
CA ASP A 573 10.51 5.15 28.30
C ASP A 573 9.72 4.28 29.29
N PRO A 574 8.95 4.88 30.22
CA PRO A 574 8.18 4.13 31.21
C PRO A 574 6.92 3.46 30.62
N HIS A 575 6.60 3.63 29.33
CA HIS A 575 5.36 3.16 28.75
C HIS A 575 5.55 1.94 27.84
N ILE A 576 4.65 0.96 27.96
CA ILE A 576 4.65 -0.26 27.15
C ILE A 576 3.81 0.00 25.89
N TRP A 577 4.50 0.28 24.80
CA TRP A 577 3.92 0.29 23.46
C TRP A 577 4.19 -1.03 22.74
N GLU A 578 3.18 -1.51 22.03
CA GLU A 578 3.34 -2.52 21.01
C GLU A 578 3.32 -1.83 19.64
N GLY A 579 4.35 -2.08 18.81
CA GLY A 579 4.58 -1.36 17.56
C GLY A 579 5.61 -0.23 17.65
N PRO A 580 5.83 0.55 16.58
CA PRO A 580 5.03 0.61 15.34
C PRO A 580 5.05 -0.68 14.53
N ILE A 581 3.88 -1.11 14.04
CA ILE A 581 3.75 -2.20 13.05
C ILE A 581 3.01 -1.67 11.83
N GLU A 582 3.57 -1.85 10.64
CA GLU A 582 2.86 -1.52 9.42
C GLU A 582 1.71 -2.50 9.19
N VAL A 583 0.48 -1.99 9.21
CA VAL A 583 -0.73 -2.81 9.07
C VAL A 583 -1.45 -2.58 7.75
N LYS A 584 -1.15 -1.48 7.06
CA LYS A 584 -1.68 -1.20 5.71
C LYS A 584 -0.72 -0.30 4.96
N ARG A 585 -0.66 -0.49 3.64
CA ARG A 585 0.07 0.35 2.68
C ARG A 585 -0.83 0.65 1.48
N GLY A 586 -0.51 1.71 0.75
CA GLY A 586 -1.27 2.13 -0.42
C GLY A 586 -2.56 2.87 -0.04
N VAL A 587 -2.55 3.55 1.11
CA VAL A 587 -3.66 4.44 1.47
C VAL A 587 -3.64 5.62 0.51
N LEU A 588 -4.81 5.94 -0.04
CA LEU A 588 -4.99 7.06 -0.95
C LEU A 588 -4.59 8.37 -0.26
N GLY A 589 -3.97 9.29 -0.99
CA GLY A 589 -3.75 10.64 -0.50
C GLY A 589 -5.06 11.26 -0.04
N PHE A 590 -5.08 11.80 1.17
CA PHE A 590 -6.28 12.28 1.84
C PHE A 590 -6.06 13.65 2.47
N ARG A 591 -7.16 14.42 2.58
CA ARG A 591 -7.20 15.73 3.24
C ARG A 591 -7.42 15.61 4.74
N SER A 592 -8.24 14.65 5.15
CA SER A 592 -8.59 14.41 6.55
C SER A 592 -8.95 12.94 6.74
N ALA A 593 -8.59 12.41 7.91
CA ALA A 593 -9.02 11.11 8.38
C ALA A 593 -9.73 11.26 9.73
N PHE A 594 -10.82 10.54 9.95
CA PHE A 594 -11.51 10.54 11.25
C PHE A 594 -12.14 9.17 11.56
N PRO A 595 -12.04 8.72 12.82
CA PRO A 595 -12.53 7.41 13.23
C PRO A 595 -14.05 7.39 13.50
N VAL A 596 -14.64 6.20 13.37
CA VAL A 596 -15.96 5.87 13.93
C VAL A 596 -15.76 5.39 15.36
N MET A 597 -16.25 6.18 16.31
CA MET A 597 -15.98 5.99 17.73
C MET A 597 -17.13 5.24 18.41
N ASP A 598 -17.17 3.92 18.21
CA ASP A 598 -18.24 3.03 18.72
C ASP A 598 -17.78 2.10 19.85
N ALA A 599 -16.48 1.83 19.98
CA ALA A 599 -15.93 0.93 20.98
C ALA A 599 -14.99 1.67 21.95
N PRO A 600 -15.07 1.41 23.27
CA PRO A 600 -14.28 2.12 24.25
C PRO A 600 -12.78 1.82 24.09
N PHE A 601 -11.95 2.86 24.15
CA PHE A 601 -10.53 2.70 24.40
C PHE A 601 -10.32 2.21 25.85
N ARG A 602 -9.96 0.93 26.00
CA ARG A 602 -9.60 0.32 27.29
C ARG A 602 -8.09 0.13 27.36
N ALA A 603 -7.36 1.15 27.80
CA ALA A 603 -6.00 0.95 28.28
C ALA A 603 -6.04 0.32 29.69
N PRO A 604 -5.02 -0.48 30.09
CA PRO A 604 -4.85 -0.86 31.48
C PRO A 604 -4.77 0.39 32.37
N ALA A 605 -5.37 0.29 33.56
CA ALA A 605 -5.45 1.37 34.55
C ALA A 605 -4.07 1.83 35.02
#